data_AF-A0A2V2DYS6-F1
#
_entry.id   AF-A0A2V2DYS6-F1
#
_cell.length_a   1.000
_cell.length_b   1.000
_cell.length_c   1.000
_cell.angle_alpha   90.00
_cell.angle_beta   90.00
_cell.angle_gamma   90.00
#
_symmetry.space_group_name_H-M   'P 1'
#
loop_
_entity.id
_entity.type
_entity.pdbx_description
1 polymer ?
#
loop_
_entity_poly.entity_id
_entity_poly.type
_entity_poly.pdbx_seq_one_letter_code
_entity_poly.pdbx_strand_id
1 'polypeptide(L)'
;MRGLKRVGKFFLGVLTGLFTLGLIVAAVFGVKGYLMSREALEQLPVEEMAEEIQADEHFTTIEELPELYVQAVIAAEDQRFWTHGGYDLIAIGRALWNDLRTLSFAEGGSTITQQLAKNQYFTQEKRIERKVAEVFAAVEIEAVLTKEEIFELYVNTIYFGSGYYGIYDAAMGYYGKEPSALSDAEAVMLAGLPNAPSAYSPDVSPELAGQRMRQVLRCMTEQGVLTEGEADALLV
;
A
#
# COMPACT_ATOMS: atom_id res chain seq x y z
N MET A 1 48.00 -12.43 -23.89
CA MET A 1 46.74 -11.84 -24.40
C MET A 1 45.61 -12.85 -24.71
N ARG A 2 45.87 -14.13 -25.08
CA ARG A 2 44.80 -15.11 -25.38
C ARG A 2 44.04 -15.66 -24.15
N GLY A 3 44.70 -15.78 -22.98
CA GLY A 3 44.08 -16.26 -21.73
C GLY A 3 43.05 -15.29 -21.14
N LEU A 4 43.35 -13.99 -21.12
CA LEU A 4 42.45 -12.95 -20.61
C LEU A 4 41.13 -12.87 -21.40
N LYS A 5 41.19 -13.10 -22.72
CA LYS A 5 40.00 -13.17 -23.59
C LYS A 5 39.14 -14.42 -23.35
N ARG A 6 39.71 -15.54 -22.88
CA ARG A 6 38.93 -16.75 -22.50
C ARG A 6 38.22 -16.55 -21.16
N VAL A 7 38.91 -15.96 -20.18
CA VAL A 7 38.35 -15.65 -18.86
C VAL A 7 37.18 -14.66 -19.01
N GLY A 8 37.34 -13.59 -19.81
CA GLY A 8 36.25 -12.65 -20.08
C GLY A 8 35.03 -13.28 -20.79
N LYS A 9 35.24 -14.20 -21.75
CA LYS A 9 34.15 -14.94 -22.40
C LYS A 9 33.43 -15.89 -21.45
N PHE A 10 34.15 -16.49 -20.51
CA PHE A 10 33.56 -17.34 -19.47
C PHE A 10 32.68 -16.52 -18.52
N PHE A 11 33.19 -15.40 -17.98
CA PHE A 11 32.39 -14.51 -17.12
C PHE A 11 31.17 -13.93 -17.84
N LEU A 12 31.32 -13.51 -19.10
CA LEU A 12 30.20 -13.04 -19.90
C LEU A 12 29.16 -14.15 -20.10
N GLY A 13 29.58 -15.38 -20.41
CA GLY A 13 28.67 -16.53 -20.52
C GLY A 13 27.92 -16.85 -19.23
N VAL A 14 28.58 -16.76 -18.07
CA VAL A 14 27.94 -16.92 -16.76
C VAL A 14 26.93 -15.80 -16.50
N LEU A 15 27.30 -14.54 -16.76
CA LEU A 15 26.41 -13.40 -16.57
C LEU A 15 25.17 -13.48 -17.48
N THR A 16 25.36 -13.82 -18.74
CA THR A 16 24.26 -14.06 -19.68
C THR A 16 23.38 -15.21 -19.21
N GLY A 17 23.97 -16.32 -18.74
CA GLY A 17 23.22 -17.45 -18.19
C GLY A 17 22.36 -17.07 -16.97
N LEU A 18 22.92 -16.30 -16.02
CA LEU A 18 22.19 -15.80 -14.85
C LEU A 18 21.07 -14.84 -15.25
N PHE A 19 21.31 -13.95 -16.21
CA PHE A 19 20.29 -13.04 -16.72
C PHE A 19 19.14 -13.79 -17.40
N THR A 20 19.45 -14.76 -18.27
CA THR A 20 18.43 -15.60 -18.92
C THR A 20 17.64 -16.41 -17.90
N LEU A 21 18.31 -16.99 -16.89
CA LEU A 21 17.62 -17.68 -15.81
C LEU A 21 16.68 -16.73 -15.05
N GLY A 22 17.13 -15.52 -14.74
CA GLY A 22 16.31 -14.48 -14.12
C GLY A 22 15.06 -14.14 -14.95
N LEU A 23 15.19 -14.01 -16.26
CA LEU A 23 14.06 -13.79 -17.17
C LEU A 23 13.07 -14.97 -17.18
N ILE A 24 13.57 -16.21 -17.17
CA ILE A 24 12.71 -17.40 -17.11
C ILE A 24 11.94 -17.43 -15.78
N VAL A 25 12.63 -17.18 -14.67
CA VAL A 25 12.01 -17.09 -13.35
C VAL A 25 10.93 -16.01 -13.34
N ALA A 26 11.25 -14.79 -13.80
CA ALA A 26 10.29 -13.70 -13.90
C ALA A 26 9.08 -14.06 -14.76
N ALA A 27 9.29 -14.74 -15.91
CA ALA A 27 8.20 -15.20 -16.76
C ALA A 27 7.31 -16.24 -16.07
N VAL A 28 7.90 -17.20 -15.35
CA VAL A 28 7.14 -18.22 -14.61
C VAL A 28 6.26 -17.59 -13.52
N PHE A 29 6.83 -16.71 -12.69
CA PHE A 29 6.06 -16.00 -11.66
C PHE A 29 5.06 -15.01 -12.26
N GLY A 30 5.40 -14.39 -13.39
CA GLY A 30 4.51 -13.54 -14.19
C GLY A 30 3.25 -14.27 -14.65
N VAL A 31 3.41 -15.41 -15.31
CA VAL A 31 2.30 -16.24 -15.78
C VAL A 31 1.45 -16.75 -14.61
N LYS A 32 2.09 -17.27 -13.55
CA LYS A 32 1.35 -17.75 -12.38
C LYS A 32 0.55 -16.64 -11.70
N GLY A 33 1.14 -15.46 -11.52
CA GLY A 33 0.46 -14.31 -10.93
C GLY A 33 -0.70 -13.82 -11.79
N TYR A 34 -0.51 -13.77 -13.13
CA TYR A 34 -1.59 -13.43 -14.05
C TYR A 34 -2.77 -14.41 -13.97
N LEU A 35 -2.49 -15.72 -14.00
CA LEU A 35 -3.54 -16.74 -13.90
C LEU A 35 -4.28 -16.67 -12.57
N MET A 36 -3.55 -16.46 -11.46
CA MET A 36 -4.14 -16.29 -10.13
C MET A 36 -5.02 -15.04 -10.05
N SER A 37 -4.59 -13.92 -10.63
CA SER A 37 -5.41 -12.69 -10.68
C SER A 37 -6.65 -12.89 -11.53
N ARG A 38 -6.54 -13.57 -12.68
CA ARG A 38 -7.68 -13.89 -13.55
C ARG A 38 -8.70 -14.77 -12.84
N GLU A 39 -8.25 -15.81 -12.14
CA GLU A 39 -9.14 -16.69 -11.38
C GLU A 39 -9.88 -15.92 -10.28
N ALA A 40 -9.20 -15.03 -9.55
CA ALA A 40 -9.82 -14.22 -8.51
C ALA A 40 -10.87 -13.24 -9.08
N LEU A 41 -10.54 -12.54 -10.17
CA LEU A 41 -11.43 -11.58 -10.84
C LEU A 41 -12.62 -12.26 -11.55
N GLU A 42 -12.50 -13.54 -11.92
CA GLU A 42 -13.61 -14.34 -12.44
C GLU A 42 -14.57 -14.81 -11.34
N GLN A 43 -14.07 -14.98 -10.12
CA GLN A 43 -14.89 -15.35 -8.96
C GLN A 43 -15.62 -14.16 -8.35
N LEU A 44 -14.94 -13.01 -8.31
CA LEU A 44 -15.48 -11.75 -7.82
C LEU A 44 -15.04 -10.64 -8.79
N PRO A 45 -15.90 -10.24 -9.74
CA PRO A 45 -15.65 -9.10 -10.62
C PRO A 45 -15.43 -7.80 -9.82
N VAL A 46 -14.69 -6.84 -10.41
CA VAL A 46 -14.35 -5.58 -9.71
C VAL A 46 -15.60 -4.78 -9.35
N GLU A 47 -16.58 -4.74 -10.24
CA GLU A 47 -17.83 -4.04 -10.03
C GLU A 47 -18.64 -4.67 -8.89
N GLU A 48 -18.69 -6.01 -8.83
CA GLU A 48 -19.37 -6.74 -7.75
C GLU A 48 -18.67 -6.51 -6.40
N MET A 49 -17.33 -6.55 -6.37
CA MET A 49 -16.54 -6.20 -5.17
C MET A 49 -16.83 -4.77 -4.70
N ALA A 50 -16.91 -3.81 -5.62
CA ALA A 50 -17.22 -2.43 -5.29
C ALA A 50 -18.64 -2.27 -4.74
N GLU A 51 -19.64 -2.87 -5.41
CA GLU A 51 -21.03 -2.85 -4.98
C GLU A 51 -21.22 -3.47 -3.59
N GLU A 52 -20.55 -4.59 -3.30
CA GLU A 52 -20.61 -5.24 -1.98
C GLU A 52 -20.08 -4.34 -0.87
N ILE A 53 -18.95 -3.66 -1.08
CA ILE A 53 -18.36 -2.75 -0.10
C ILE A 53 -19.21 -1.49 0.06
N GLN A 54 -19.70 -0.93 -1.04
CA GLN A 54 -20.54 0.27 -1.03
C GLN A 54 -21.93 0.04 -0.41
N ALA A 55 -22.39 -1.21 -0.32
CA ALA A 55 -23.64 -1.57 0.31
C ALA A 55 -23.57 -1.57 1.86
N ASP A 56 -22.39 -1.41 2.46
CA ASP A 56 -22.24 -1.31 3.92
C ASP A 56 -22.92 -0.03 4.45
N GLU A 57 -23.66 -0.14 5.55
CA GLU A 57 -24.40 0.99 6.15
C GLU A 57 -23.45 2.12 6.62
N HIS A 58 -22.22 1.77 6.97
CA HIS A 58 -21.18 2.69 7.45
C HIS A 58 -20.14 3.02 6.37
N PHE A 59 -20.44 2.74 5.10
CA PHE A 59 -19.58 3.14 3.99
C PHE A 59 -19.38 4.66 4.01
N THR A 60 -18.13 5.07 4.17
CA THR A 60 -17.72 6.48 4.28
C THR A 60 -17.16 6.95 2.94
N THR A 61 -17.75 7.99 2.35
CA THR A 61 -17.24 8.58 1.09
C THR A 61 -16.03 9.47 1.34
N ILE A 62 -15.28 9.79 0.29
CA ILE A 62 -14.08 10.62 0.41
C ILE A 62 -14.41 12.03 0.94
N GLU A 63 -15.60 12.56 0.66
CA GLU A 63 -16.07 13.86 1.14
C GLU A 63 -16.42 13.87 2.63
N GLU A 64 -16.71 12.71 3.21
CA GLU A 64 -17.00 12.56 4.63
C GLU A 64 -15.71 12.42 5.47
N LEU A 65 -14.55 12.33 4.81
CA LEU A 65 -13.25 12.26 5.46
C LEU A 65 -12.65 13.65 5.67
N PRO A 66 -11.95 13.89 6.79
CA PRO A 66 -11.13 15.08 6.92
C PRO A 66 -10.10 15.15 5.78
N GLU A 67 -9.94 16.31 5.16
CA GLU A 67 -8.98 16.48 4.06
C GLU A 67 -7.57 16.05 4.47
N LEU A 68 -7.18 16.37 5.71
CA LEU A 68 -5.88 15.99 6.26
C LEU A 68 -5.72 14.46 6.38
N TYR A 69 -6.79 13.71 6.63
CA TYR A 69 -6.76 12.24 6.62
C TYR A 69 -6.37 11.71 5.24
N VAL A 70 -7.05 12.19 4.19
CA VAL A 70 -6.79 11.79 2.80
C VAL A 70 -5.34 12.09 2.42
N GLN A 71 -4.88 13.30 2.73
CA GLN A 71 -3.51 13.72 2.47
C GLN A 71 -2.49 12.88 3.26
N ALA A 72 -2.77 12.55 4.52
CA ALA A 72 -1.90 11.75 5.37
C ALA A 72 -1.75 10.30 4.87
N VAL A 73 -2.86 9.65 4.48
CA VAL A 73 -2.84 8.30 3.92
C VAL A 73 -2.02 8.28 2.63
N ILE A 74 -2.27 9.22 1.72
CA ILE A 74 -1.55 9.30 0.45
C ILE A 74 -0.07 9.58 0.67
N ALA A 75 0.27 10.51 1.57
CA ALA A 75 1.66 10.83 1.86
C ALA A 75 2.43 9.62 2.44
N ALA A 76 1.79 8.83 3.31
CA ALA A 76 2.44 7.73 4.00
C ALA A 76 2.44 6.41 3.23
N GLU A 77 1.39 6.11 2.49
CA GLU A 77 1.19 4.81 1.82
C GLU A 77 1.46 4.87 0.32
N ASP A 78 1.12 5.97 -0.36
CA ASP A 78 1.15 6.02 -1.83
C ASP A 78 1.21 7.44 -2.40
N GLN A 79 2.38 8.06 -2.31
CA GLN A 79 2.60 9.48 -2.69
C GLN A 79 2.08 9.86 -4.09
N ARG A 80 2.05 8.91 -5.03
CA ARG A 80 1.64 9.15 -6.42
C ARG A 80 0.31 8.51 -6.77
N PHE A 81 -0.49 8.20 -5.76
CA PHE A 81 -1.80 7.58 -5.88
C PHE A 81 -2.62 8.16 -7.02
N TRP A 82 -2.78 9.49 -7.09
CA TRP A 82 -3.58 10.16 -8.11
C TRP A 82 -3.06 10.06 -9.55
N THR A 83 -1.82 9.58 -9.76
CA THR A 83 -1.13 9.69 -11.06
C THR A 83 -0.72 8.37 -11.70
N HIS A 84 -0.59 7.29 -10.92
CA HIS A 84 -0.24 5.98 -11.46
C HIS A 84 -1.50 5.15 -11.81
N GLY A 85 -1.35 4.05 -12.55
CA GLY A 85 -2.46 3.13 -12.87
C GLY A 85 -2.33 1.79 -12.13
N GLY A 86 -2.48 1.80 -10.81
CA GLY A 86 -2.44 0.59 -9.97
C GLY A 86 -1.07 0.13 -9.47
N TYR A 87 0.02 0.51 -10.12
CA TYR A 87 1.38 0.20 -9.65
C TYR A 87 2.32 1.37 -9.88
N ASP A 88 3.36 1.45 -9.05
CA ASP A 88 4.27 2.58 -9.07
C ASP A 88 5.74 2.16 -9.25
N LEU A 89 6.24 2.27 -10.50
CA LEU A 89 7.61 1.91 -10.85
C LEU A 89 8.68 2.76 -10.16
N ILE A 90 8.42 4.05 -9.93
CA ILE A 90 9.40 4.92 -9.27
C ILE A 90 9.39 4.64 -7.76
N ALA A 91 8.24 4.30 -7.15
CA ALA A 91 8.19 3.88 -5.75
C ALA A 91 8.88 2.53 -5.54
N ILE A 92 8.63 1.57 -6.44
CA ILE A 92 9.33 0.26 -6.45
C ILE A 92 10.84 0.47 -6.60
N GLY A 93 11.28 1.33 -7.52
CA GLY A 93 12.69 1.63 -7.72
C GLY A 93 13.35 2.29 -6.51
N ARG A 94 12.65 3.26 -5.88
CA ARG A 94 13.10 3.92 -4.65
C ARG A 94 13.20 2.95 -3.48
N ALA A 95 12.17 2.15 -3.25
CA ALA A 95 12.15 1.13 -2.20
C ALA A 95 13.30 0.14 -2.38
N LEU A 96 13.50 -0.37 -3.61
CA LEU A 96 14.63 -1.26 -3.91
C LEU A 96 15.98 -0.60 -3.65
N TRP A 97 16.16 0.67 -4.04
CA TRP A 97 17.40 1.40 -3.80
C TRP A 97 17.66 1.60 -2.30
N ASN A 98 16.63 1.96 -1.54
CA ASN A 98 16.73 2.19 -0.11
C ASN A 98 16.99 0.87 0.64
N ASP A 99 16.27 -0.20 0.33
CA ASP A 99 16.47 -1.52 0.93
C ASP A 99 17.91 -2.04 0.70
N LEU A 100 18.47 -1.81 -0.49
CA LEU A 100 19.87 -2.16 -0.79
C LEU A 100 20.86 -1.32 0.01
N ARG A 101 20.55 -0.05 0.26
CA ARG A 101 21.41 0.87 1.03
C ARG A 101 21.35 0.59 2.53
N THR A 102 20.18 0.29 3.06
CA THR A 102 19.95 0.06 4.49
C THR A 102 20.16 -1.39 4.90
N LEU A 103 20.25 -2.32 3.94
CA LEU A 103 20.25 -3.77 4.17
C LEU A 103 19.06 -4.22 5.03
N SER A 104 17.96 -3.47 4.97
CA SER A 104 16.71 -3.73 5.68
C SER A 104 15.54 -3.60 4.70
N PHE A 105 14.57 -4.50 4.78
CA PHE A 105 13.31 -4.42 4.02
C PHE A 105 12.36 -3.43 4.70
N ALA A 106 12.72 -2.14 4.69
CA ALA A 106 12.08 -1.13 5.52
C ALA A 106 11.02 -0.31 4.78
N GLU A 107 11.06 -0.25 3.44
CA GLU A 107 10.15 0.60 2.66
C GLU A 107 9.09 -0.23 1.91
N GLY A 108 7.82 0.11 2.12
CA GLY A 108 6.71 -0.51 1.39
C GLY A 108 6.61 0.08 -0.01
N GLY A 109 6.89 -0.71 -1.04
CA GLY A 109 6.69 -0.31 -2.45
C GLY A 109 5.29 -0.58 -3.00
N SER A 110 4.29 -0.85 -2.14
CA SER A 110 2.94 -1.22 -2.58
C SER A 110 2.02 -0.02 -2.65
N THR A 111 1.22 0.08 -3.71
CA THR A 111 0.22 1.14 -3.89
C THR A 111 -1.05 0.87 -3.08
N ILE A 112 -1.86 1.89 -2.83
CA ILE A 112 -3.19 1.76 -2.22
C ILE A 112 -4.04 0.74 -2.98
N THR A 113 -4.04 0.80 -4.31
CA THR A 113 -4.78 -0.14 -5.17
C THR A 113 -4.29 -1.59 -5.01
N GLN A 114 -2.98 -1.81 -4.88
CA GLN A 114 -2.44 -3.14 -4.59
C GLN A 114 -2.83 -3.63 -3.20
N GLN A 115 -2.91 -2.73 -2.22
CA GLN A 115 -3.36 -3.08 -0.88
C GLN A 115 -4.84 -3.46 -0.87
N LEU A 116 -5.69 -2.73 -1.60
CA LEU A 116 -7.09 -3.08 -1.83
C LEU A 116 -7.20 -4.47 -2.49
N ALA A 117 -6.49 -4.69 -3.61
CA ALA A 117 -6.50 -5.98 -4.30
C ALA A 117 -6.05 -7.14 -3.39
N LYS A 118 -4.99 -6.93 -2.60
CA LYS A 118 -4.50 -7.89 -1.60
C LYS A 118 -5.58 -8.26 -0.60
N ASN A 119 -6.33 -7.28 -0.08
CA ASN A 119 -7.31 -7.50 0.97
C ASN A 119 -8.58 -8.19 0.45
N GLN A 120 -9.01 -7.89 -0.78
CA GLN A 120 -10.26 -8.41 -1.34
C GLN A 120 -10.10 -9.77 -2.03
N TYR A 121 -8.99 -9.99 -2.74
CA TYR A 121 -8.86 -11.16 -3.61
C TYR A 121 -7.96 -12.25 -3.07
N PHE A 122 -7.06 -11.95 -2.13
CA PHE A 122 -5.96 -12.86 -1.81
C PHE A 122 -5.80 -13.14 -0.32
N THR A 123 -5.43 -14.37 0.00
CA THR A 123 -5.15 -14.79 1.39
C THR A 123 -3.79 -14.27 1.86
N GLN A 124 -3.57 -14.28 3.18
CA GLN A 124 -2.35 -13.77 3.81
C GLN A 124 -1.07 -14.60 3.55
N GLU A 125 -1.14 -15.69 2.77
CA GLU A 125 0.04 -16.49 2.40
C GLU A 125 1.08 -15.71 1.58
N LYS A 126 2.24 -15.42 2.20
CA LYS A 126 3.33 -14.65 1.58
C LYS A 126 4.03 -15.44 0.45
N ARG A 127 3.44 -15.44 -0.75
CA ARG A 127 4.00 -16.03 -1.98
C ARG A 127 4.32 -14.95 -3.02
N ILE A 128 5.40 -15.14 -3.78
CA ILE A 128 5.82 -14.20 -4.84
C ILE A 128 4.74 -14.13 -5.93
N GLU A 129 4.15 -15.26 -6.29
CA GLU A 129 3.04 -15.33 -7.25
C GLU A 129 1.86 -14.45 -6.85
N ARG A 130 1.49 -14.48 -5.56
CA ARG A 130 0.42 -13.63 -5.03
C ARG A 130 0.76 -12.16 -5.18
N LYS A 131 2.01 -11.78 -4.88
CA LYS A 131 2.43 -10.38 -5.03
C LYS A 131 2.34 -9.90 -6.47
N VAL A 132 2.63 -10.77 -7.44
CA VAL A 132 2.45 -10.47 -8.86
C VAL A 132 0.96 -10.43 -9.22
N ALA A 133 0.13 -11.30 -8.65
CA ALA A 133 -1.32 -11.27 -8.84
C ALA A 133 -1.95 -9.96 -8.33
N GLU A 134 -1.49 -9.43 -7.19
CA GLU A 134 -1.89 -8.12 -6.66
C GLU A 134 -1.66 -6.99 -7.68
N VAL A 135 -0.56 -7.03 -8.44
CA VAL A 135 -0.26 -6.03 -9.48
C VAL A 135 -1.26 -6.13 -10.63
N PHE A 136 -1.54 -7.34 -11.12
CA PHE A 136 -2.49 -7.54 -12.22
C PHE A 136 -3.92 -7.16 -11.81
N ALA A 137 -4.34 -7.55 -10.62
CA ALA A 137 -5.64 -7.18 -10.08
C ALA A 137 -5.75 -5.66 -9.88
N ALA A 138 -4.70 -4.99 -9.37
CA ALA A 138 -4.68 -3.54 -9.24
C ALA A 138 -4.81 -2.82 -10.59
N VAL A 139 -4.22 -3.34 -11.66
CA VAL A 139 -4.39 -2.79 -13.01
C VAL A 139 -5.84 -2.92 -13.49
N GLU A 140 -6.50 -4.04 -13.23
CA GLU A 140 -7.91 -4.22 -13.58
C GLU A 140 -8.82 -3.28 -12.77
N ILE A 141 -8.58 -3.18 -11.47
CA ILE A 141 -9.31 -2.25 -10.58
C ILE A 141 -9.24 -0.82 -11.13
N GLU A 142 -8.06 -0.37 -11.55
CA GLU A 142 -7.84 0.99 -12.09
C GLU A 142 -8.38 1.20 -13.50
N ALA A 143 -8.67 0.12 -14.22
CA ALA A 143 -9.33 0.21 -15.51
C ALA A 143 -10.85 0.37 -15.37
N VAL A 144 -11.41 -0.09 -14.26
CA VAL A 144 -12.86 -0.12 -14.00
C VAL A 144 -13.31 1.04 -13.11
N LEU A 145 -12.53 1.35 -12.07
CA LEU A 145 -12.88 2.32 -11.03
C LEU A 145 -12.06 3.60 -11.14
N THR A 146 -12.65 4.71 -10.68
CA THR A 146 -11.96 5.98 -10.50
C THR A 146 -11.05 5.97 -9.26
N LYS A 147 -10.14 6.93 -9.16
CA LYS A 147 -9.24 7.06 -8.01
C LYS A 147 -9.97 7.34 -6.70
N GLU A 148 -11.04 8.12 -6.77
CA GLU A 148 -11.86 8.44 -5.60
C GLU A 148 -12.54 7.17 -5.09
N GLU A 149 -13.21 6.42 -5.96
CA GLU A 149 -13.82 5.12 -5.61
C GLU A 149 -12.78 4.14 -5.04
N ILE A 150 -11.60 4.03 -5.65
CA ILE A 150 -10.53 3.14 -5.13
C ILE A 150 -10.11 3.56 -3.72
N PHE A 151 -9.98 4.86 -3.47
CA PHE A 151 -9.61 5.37 -2.16
C PHE A 151 -10.70 5.06 -1.12
N GLU A 152 -11.97 5.28 -1.46
CA GLU A 152 -13.12 4.96 -0.60
C GLU A 152 -13.19 3.47 -0.28
N LEU A 153 -13.11 2.59 -1.28
CA LEU A 153 -13.08 1.14 -1.08
C LEU A 153 -11.90 0.72 -0.21
N TYR A 154 -10.74 1.35 -0.38
CA TYR A 154 -9.57 1.09 0.45
C TYR A 154 -9.84 1.47 1.91
N VAL A 155 -10.24 2.71 2.20
CA VAL A 155 -10.40 3.17 3.59
C VAL A 155 -11.53 2.46 4.33
N ASN A 156 -12.54 1.97 3.60
CA ASN A 156 -13.66 1.22 4.18
C ASN A 156 -13.34 -0.27 4.42
N THR A 157 -12.22 -0.80 3.91
CA THR A 157 -11.90 -2.24 4.04
C THR A 157 -10.58 -2.55 4.73
N ILE A 158 -9.72 -1.56 4.89
CA ILE A 158 -8.43 -1.75 5.56
C ILE A 158 -8.60 -2.02 7.05
N TYR A 159 -7.70 -2.85 7.60
CA TYR A 159 -7.69 -3.18 9.02
C TYR A 159 -6.89 -2.13 9.80
N PHE A 160 -7.48 -1.56 10.85
CA PHE A 160 -6.87 -0.53 11.71
C PHE A 160 -6.37 -1.07 13.06
N GLY A 161 -6.45 -2.39 13.29
CA GLY A 161 -6.11 -2.98 14.59
C GLY A 161 -7.34 -3.09 15.50
N SER A 162 -7.19 -3.77 16.63
CA SER A 162 -8.26 -3.94 17.63
C SER A 162 -9.60 -4.51 17.11
N GLY A 163 -9.59 -5.21 15.97
CA GLY A 163 -10.81 -5.73 15.35
C GLY A 163 -11.56 -4.73 14.45
N TYR A 164 -11.06 -3.51 14.28
CA TYR A 164 -11.70 -2.48 13.46
C TYR A 164 -11.30 -2.61 11.98
N TYR A 165 -12.30 -2.78 11.12
CA TYR A 165 -12.17 -2.83 9.67
C TYR A 165 -12.93 -1.65 9.09
N GLY A 166 -12.24 -0.83 8.30
CA GLY A 166 -12.82 0.41 7.78
C GLY A 166 -12.64 1.59 8.73
N ILE A 167 -12.64 2.78 8.12
CA ILE A 167 -12.36 4.05 8.81
C ILE A 167 -13.47 4.41 9.80
N TYR A 168 -14.72 4.08 9.51
CA TYR A 168 -15.84 4.27 10.42
C TYR A 168 -15.65 3.51 11.74
N ASP A 169 -15.44 2.19 11.64
CA ASP A 169 -15.21 1.33 12.80
C ASP A 169 -14.01 1.79 13.63
N ALA A 170 -12.94 2.23 12.96
CA ALA A 170 -11.75 2.75 13.64
C ALA A 170 -12.03 4.08 14.36
N ALA A 171 -12.72 5.03 13.71
CA ALA A 171 -13.05 6.32 14.28
C ALA A 171 -13.98 6.17 15.50
N MET A 172 -15.01 5.33 15.37
CA MET A 172 -15.93 5.01 16.45
C MET A 172 -15.27 4.20 17.57
N GLY A 173 -14.43 3.23 17.21
CA GLY A 173 -13.75 2.34 18.14
C GLY A 173 -12.69 3.03 18.99
N TYR A 174 -11.84 3.86 18.39
CA TYR A 174 -10.75 4.54 19.10
C TYR A 174 -11.18 5.86 19.73
N TYR A 175 -12.11 6.59 19.12
CA TYR A 175 -12.42 7.97 19.52
C TYR A 175 -13.91 8.22 19.81
N GLY A 176 -14.80 7.28 19.48
CA GLY A 176 -16.25 7.47 19.63
C GLY A 176 -16.80 8.58 18.75
N LYS A 177 -16.21 8.77 17.55
CA LYS A 177 -16.53 9.84 16.61
C LYS A 177 -16.82 9.28 15.23
N GLU A 178 -17.75 9.93 14.56
CA GLU A 178 -17.92 9.82 13.11
C GLU A 178 -16.63 10.23 12.38
N PRO A 179 -16.28 9.64 11.22
CA PRO A 179 -15.07 9.98 10.47
C PRO A 179 -14.91 11.48 10.22
N SER A 180 -16.00 12.16 9.85
CA SER A 180 -16.03 13.61 9.59
C SER A 180 -15.75 14.48 10.82
N ALA A 181 -15.86 13.93 12.02
CA ALA A 181 -15.64 14.62 13.29
C ALA A 181 -14.26 14.37 13.91
N LEU A 182 -13.40 13.58 13.25
CA LEU A 182 -12.02 13.38 13.67
C LEU A 182 -11.26 14.71 13.65
N SER A 183 -10.50 14.96 14.71
CA SER A 183 -9.51 16.04 14.70
C SER A 183 -8.33 15.68 13.80
N ASP A 184 -7.59 16.69 13.36
CA ASP A 184 -6.38 16.52 12.54
C ASP A 184 -5.38 15.52 13.13
N ALA A 185 -5.17 15.55 14.46
CA ALA A 185 -4.26 14.63 15.13
C ALA A 185 -4.79 13.18 15.12
N GLU A 186 -6.08 12.99 15.34
CA GLU A 186 -6.73 11.67 15.28
C GLU A 186 -6.73 11.12 13.85
N ALA A 187 -7.01 11.97 12.85
CA ALA A 187 -6.92 11.64 11.43
C ALA A 187 -5.51 11.18 11.05
N VAL A 188 -4.47 11.94 11.39
CA VAL A 188 -3.08 11.56 11.09
C VAL A 188 -2.65 10.29 11.85
N MET A 189 -3.15 10.08 13.08
CA MET A 189 -2.91 8.84 13.81
C MET A 189 -3.51 7.63 13.06
N LEU A 190 -4.80 7.71 12.67
CA LEU A 190 -5.47 6.62 11.96
C LEU A 190 -4.83 6.33 10.60
N ALA A 191 -4.37 7.36 9.88
CA ALA A 191 -3.66 7.20 8.61
C ALA A 191 -2.37 6.37 8.73
N GLY A 192 -1.75 6.34 9.91
CA GLY A 192 -0.53 5.58 10.18
C GLY A 192 -0.75 4.09 10.46
N LEU A 193 -1.93 3.69 10.93
CA LEU A 193 -2.20 2.35 11.44
C LEU A 193 -2.12 1.21 10.39
N PRO A 194 -2.59 1.38 9.12
CA PRO A 194 -2.67 0.28 8.15
C PRO A 194 -1.34 -0.41 7.83
N ASN A 195 -0.21 0.27 8.04
CA ASN A 195 1.13 -0.25 7.77
C ASN A 195 1.52 -1.45 8.65
N ALA A 196 1.01 -1.50 9.89
CA ALA A 196 1.14 -2.65 10.79
C ALA A 196 0.09 -2.57 11.90
N PRO A 197 -1.20 -2.80 11.60
CA PRO A 197 -2.31 -2.48 12.52
C PRO A 197 -2.21 -3.17 13.88
N SER A 198 -1.75 -4.43 13.92
CA SER A 198 -1.58 -5.17 15.17
C SER A 198 -0.42 -4.69 16.04
N ALA A 199 0.53 -3.92 15.48
CA ALA A 199 1.68 -3.38 16.21
C ALA A 199 1.51 -1.89 16.55
N TYR A 200 0.80 -1.15 15.69
CA TYR A 200 0.63 0.30 15.82
C TYR A 200 -0.71 0.71 16.43
N SER A 201 -1.62 -0.23 16.74
CA SER A 201 -2.84 0.09 17.47
C SER A 201 -2.54 0.82 18.79
N PRO A 202 -3.17 1.99 19.05
CA PRO A 202 -3.03 2.71 20.31
C PRO A 202 -3.38 1.87 21.55
N ASP A 203 -4.28 0.89 21.41
CA ASP A 203 -4.66 -0.01 22.52
C ASP A 203 -3.56 -1.01 22.87
N VAL A 204 -2.69 -1.32 21.89
CA VAL A 204 -1.60 -2.30 22.04
C VAL A 204 -0.31 -1.61 22.47
N SER A 205 0.08 -0.53 21.79
CA SER A 205 1.24 0.28 22.15
C SER A 205 1.07 1.73 21.71
N PRO A 206 0.69 2.63 22.64
CA PRO A 206 0.64 4.06 22.40
C PRO A 206 1.98 4.63 21.89
N GLU A 207 3.11 4.09 22.37
CA GLU A 207 4.44 4.53 21.98
C GLU A 207 4.73 4.24 20.50
N LEU A 208 4.42 3.03 20.03
CA LEU A 208 4.60 2.65 18.63
C LEU A 208 3.61 3.36 17.72
N ALA A 209 2.37 3.54 18.16
CA ALA A 209 1.37 4.36 17.47
C ALA A 209 1.89 5.79 17.26
N GLY A 210 2.41 6.43 18.30
CA GLY A 210 3.00 7.78 18.22
C GLY A 210 4.26 7.85 17.36
N GLN A 211 5.10 6.80 17.34
CA GLN A 211 6.24 6.73 16.41
C GLN A 211 5.77 6.67 14.96
N ARG A 212 4.72 5.89 14.68
CA ARG A 212 4.15 5.79 13.34
C ARG A 212 3.48 7.09 12.91
N MET A 213 2.72 7.76 13.79
CA MET A 213 2.16 9.09 13.54
C MET A 213 3.26 10.10 13.18
N ARG A 214 4.39 10.13 13.90
CA ARG A 214 5.54 10.97 13.55
C ARG A 214 6.13 10.65 12.18
N GLN A 215 6.12 9.39 11.77
CA GLN A 215 6.55 9.01 10.43
C GLN A 215 5.58 9.54 9.36
N VAL A 216 4.27 9.45 9.58
CA VAL A 216 3.25 10.02 8.67
C VAL A 216 3.45 11.52 8.53
N LEU A 217 3.59 12.24 9.65
CA LEU A 217 3.85 13.68 9.66
C LEU A 217 5.13 14.04 8.91
N ARG A 218 6.21 13.26 9.07
CA ARG A 218 7.44 13.47 8.30
C ARG A 218 7.20 13.27 6.80
N CYS A 219 6.43 12.27 6.39
CA CYS A 219 6.08 12.09 4.98
C CYS A 219 5.27 13.29 4.46
N MET A 220 4.34 13.82 5.25
CA MET A 220 3.55 15.01 4.89
C MET A 220 4.42 16.26 4.75
N THR A 221 5.39 16.48 5.65
CA THR A 221 6.29 17.64 5.57
C THR A 221 7.28 17.53 4.42
N GLU A 222 7.87 16.35 4.18
CA GLU A 222 8.76 16.09 3.03
C GLU A 222 8.07 16.31 1.68
N GLN A 223 6.75 16.14 1.65
CA GLN A 223 5.90 16.34 0.47
C GLN A 223 5.31 17.75 0.38
N GLY A 224 5.57 18.61 1.37
CA GLY A 224 5.08 19.99 1.40
C GLY A 224 3.59 20.11 1.70
N VAL A 225 2.96 19.07 2.24
CA VAL A 225 1.56 19.09 2.69
C VAL A 225 1.42 19.92 3.96
N LEU A 226 2.38 19.79 4.89
CA LEU A 226 2.47 20.55 6.13
C LEU A 226 3.85 21.19 6.27
N THR A 227 3.91 22.30 7.01
CA THR A 227 5.15 22.84 7.57
C THR A 227 5.57 22.05 8.80
N GLU A 228 6.85 22.13 9.18
CA GLU A 228 7.34 21.51 10.43
C GLU A 228 6.56 22.01 11.67
N GLY A 229 6.21 23.30 11.70
CA GLY A 229 5.44 23.88 12.81
C GLY A 229 4.01 23.36 12.91
N GLU A 230 3.35 23.14 11.77
CA GLU A 230 2.01 22.50 11.74
C GLU A 230 2.09 21.04 12.17
N ALA A 231 3.10 20.29 11.70
CA ALA A 231 3.32 18.91 12.11
C ALA A 231 3.59 18.78 13.62
N ASP A 232 4.42 19.67 14.19
CA ASP A 232 4.72 19.68 15.62
C ASP A 232 3.48 19.99 16.47
N ALA A 233 2.59 20.86 16.00
CA ALA A 233 1.35 21.19 16.71
C ALA A 233 0.38 20.00 16.84
N LEU A 234 0.47 19.02 15.93
CA LEU A 234 -0.35 17.80 15.97
C LEU A 234 0.18 16.73 16.93
N LEU A 235 1.38 16.91 17.48
CA LEU A 235 2.00 15.97 18.43
C LEU A 235 1.77 16.34 19.90
N VAL A 236 1.06 17.45 20.18
CA VAL A 236 0.87 18.03 21.51
C VAL A 236 -0.36 17.50 22.22
#